data_AF-A0A383DRG2-F1
#
_entry.id   AF-A0A383DRG2-F1
#
_cell.length_a   1.000
_cell.length_b   1.000
_cell.length_c   1.000
_cell.angle_alpha   90.00
_cell.angle_beta   90.00
_cell.angle_gamma   90.00
#
_symmetry.space_group_name_H-M   'P 1'
#
loop_
_entity.id
_entity.type
_entity.pdbx_description
1 polymer ?
#
loop_
_entity_poly.entity_id
_entity_poly.type
_entity_poly.pdbx_seq_one_letter_code
_entity_poly.pdbx_strand_id
1 'polypeptide(L)' 'MSNKSGFELRADLLCQAEGILTSNYQREVDAIHTHNDSFPNDKKSLPLREITSEEIISTARQLNEFVTEK' A
#
# COMPACT_ATOMS: atom_id res chain seq x y z
N MET A 1 28.89 -4.02 -9.10
CA MET A 1 27.50 -3.85 -8.67
C MET A 1 27.03 -5.20 -8.16
N SER A 2 26.65 -5.31 -6.89
CA SER A 2 26.15 -6.58 -6.36
C SER A 2 24.77 -6.81 -6.96
N ASN A 3 24.64 -7.80 -7.85
CA ASN A 3 23.34 -8.24 -8.31
C ASN A 3 22.65 -8.86 -7.09
N LYS A 4 21.60 -8.21 -6.59
CA LYS A 4 20.74 -8.78 -5.55
C LYS A 4 20.30 -10.17 -5.98
N SER A 5 20.28 -11.12 -5.06
CA SER A 5 19.71 -12.43 -5.32
C SER A 5 18.22 -12.29 -5.66
N GLY A 6 17.67 -13.25 -6.41
CA GLY A 6 16.24 -13.25 -6.71
C GLY A 6 15.36 -13.37 -5.46
N PHE A 7 15.90 -13.80 -4.33
CA PHE A 7 15.21 -13.77 -3.05
C PHE A 7 15.13 -12.34 -2.48
N GLU A 8 16.26 -11.63 -2.43
CA GLU A 8 16.31 -10.25 -1.95
C GLU A 8 15.43 -9.33 -2.79
N LEU A 9 15.42 -9.50 -4.12
CA LEU A 9 14.54 -8.73 -5.00
C LEU A 9 13.05 -8.94 -4.65
N ARG A 10 12.64 -10.18 -4.39
CA ARG A 10 11.25 -10.49 -4.02
C ARG A 10 10.89 -9.90 -2.66
N ALA A 11 11.79 -10.00 -1.68
CA ALA A 11 11.59 -9.39 -0.37
C ALA A 11 11.42 -7.87 -0.49
N ASP A 12 12.28 -7.21 -1.26
CA ASP A 12 12.20 -5.76 -1.47
C ASP A 12 10.89 -5.33 -2.16
N LEU A 13 10.44 -6.09 -3.17
CA LEU A 13 9.19 -5.81 -3.88
C LEU A 13 7.97 -6.00 -2.96
N LEU A 14 7.99 -7.01 -2.10
CA LEU A 14 6.93 -7.23 -1.12
C LEU A 14 6.86 -6.08 -0.10
N CYS A 15 8.02 -5.65 0.43
CA CYS A 15 8.08 -4.50 1.34
C CYS A 15 7.59 -3.20 0.68
N GLN A 16 7.96 -2.97 -0.59
CA GLN A 16 7.49 -1.81 -1.33
C GLN A 16 5.98 -1.85 -1.57
N ALA A 17 5.44 -3.00 -1.96
CA ALA A 17 4.01 -3.19 -2.17
C ALA A 17 3.21 -2.96 -0.88
N GLU A 18 3.64 -3.55 0.24
CA GLU A 18 3.04 -3.33 1.56
C GLU A 18 3.07 -1.84 1.95
N GLY A 19 4.22 -1.18 1.77
CA GLY A 19 4.38 0.25 2.06
C GLY A 19 3.42 1.14 1.28
N ILE A 20 3.21 0.86 -0.02
CA ILE A 20 2.26 1.60 -0.85
C ILE A 20 0.83 1.38 -0.35
N LEU A 21 0.42 0.13 -0.15
CA LEU A 21 -0.95 -0.21 0.24
C LEU A 21 -1.31 0.38 1.61
N THR A 22 -0.42 0.25 2.59
CA THR A 22 -0.60 0.80 3.94
C THR A 22 -0.64 2.32 3.92
N SER A 23 0.25 2.97 3.16
CA SER A 23 0.26 4.43 3.04
C SER A 23 -0.99 4.98 2.33
N ASN A 24 -1.54 4.23 1.38
CA ASN A 24 -2.80 4.60 0.72
C ASN A 24 -3.97 4.53 1.70
N TYR A 25 -4.09 3.42 2.44
CA TYR A 25 -5.13 3.24 3.44
C TYR A 25 -5.05 4.30 4.55
N GLN A 26 -3.85 4.59 5.05
CA GLN A 26 -3.67 5.62 6.07
C GLN A 26 -4.13 6.99 5.59
N ARG A 27 -3.86 7.36 4.33
CA ARG A 27 -4.33 8.63 3.74
C ARG A 27 -5.85 8.73 3.69
N GLU A 28 -6.56 7.61 3.46
CA GLU A 28 -8.03 7.57 3.50
C GLU A 28 -8.55 7.80 4.92
N VAL A 29 -7.93 7.14 5.91
CA VAL A 29 -8.23 7.30 7.34
C VAL A 29 -8.01 8.75 7.78
N ASP A 30 -6.85 9.33 7.44
CA ASP A 30 -6.50 10.71 7.80
C ASP A 30 -7.46 11.73 7.19
N ALA A 31 -7.90 11.50 5.94
CA ALA A 31 -8.89 12.36 5.29
C ALA A 31 -10.23 12.35 6.02
N ILE A 32 -10.65 11.18 6.54
CA ILE A 32 -11.89 11.06 7.32
C ILE A 32 -11.75 11.72 8.69
N HIS A 33 -10.62 11.55 9.37
CA HIS A 33 -10.35 12.27 10.61
C HIS A 33 -10.42 13.78 10.41
N THR A 34 -9.69 14.30 9.41
CA THR A 34 -9.68 15.73 9.07
C THR A 34 -11.08 16.27 8.77
N HIS A 35 -11.88 15.50 8.03
CA HIS A 35 -13.27 15.85 7.76
C HIS A 35 -14.11 15.86 9.06
N ASN A 36 -14.05 14.82 9.86
CA ASN A 36 -14.85 14.71 11.09
C ASN A 36 -14.53 15.80 12.12
N ASP A 37 -13.28 16.25 12.16
CA ASP A 37 -12.85 17.37 13.02
C ASP A 37 -13.42 18.71 12.53
N SER A 38 -13.58 18.86 11.21
CA SER A 38 -14.12 20.07 10.57
C SER A 38 -15.65 20.11 10.52
N PHE A 39 -16.31 18.95 10.54
CA PHE A 39 -17.76 18.80 10.33
C PHE A 39 -18.38 17.95 11.47
N PRO A 40 -18.52 18.49 12.68
CA PRO A 40 -18.92 17.70 13.87
C PRO A 40 -20.34 17.11 13.79
N ASN A 41 -21.21 17.67 12.96
CA ASN A 41 -22.58 17.20 12.74
C ASN A 41 -22.72 16.32 11.48
N ASP A 42 -21.67 16.17 10.67
CA ASP A 42 -21.63 15.34 9.46
C ASP A 42 -20.39 14.46 9.51
N LYS A 43 -20.44 13.43 10.37
CA LYS A 43 -19.30 12.53 10.56
C LYS A 43 -19.36 11.36 9.59
N LYS A 44 -18.22 11.05 9.00
CA LYS A 44 -17.97 9.85 8.20
C LYS A 44 -17.43 8.73 9.07
N SER A 45 -17.82 7.50 8.76
CA SER A 45 -17.25 6.31 9.39
C SER A 45 -15.83 6.05 8.88
N LEU A 46 -14.99 5.50 9.75
CA LEU A 46 -13.66 5.03 9.35
C LEU A 46 -13.79 3.80 8.44
N PRO A 47 -12.90 3.66 7.44
CA PRO A 47 -12.91 2.54 6.53
C PRO A 47 -12.46 1.28 7.28
N LEU A 48 -13.28 0.23 7.28
CA LEU A 48 -12.88 -1.09 7.76
C LEU A 48 -12.34 -1.89 6.57
N ARG A 49 -11.02 -2.00 6.48
CA ARG A 49 -10.35 -2.72 5.41
C ARG A 49 -9.16 -3.49 5.95
N GLU A 50 -9.02 -4.72 5.48
CA GLU A 50 -7.82 -5.53 5.67
C GLU A 50 -6.95 -5.43 4.41
N ILE A 51 -5.64 -5.23 4.58
CA ILE A 51 -4.66 -5.37 3.49
C ILE A 51 -4.18 -6.81 3.52
N THR A 52 -4.55 -7.59 2.51
CA THR A 52 -4.27 -9.03 2.49
C THR A 52 -2.91 -9.33 1.88
N SER A 53 -2.34 -10.50 2.22
CA SER A 53 -1.11 -10.98 1.60
C SER A 53 -1.24 -11.16 0.08
N GLU A 54 -2.43 -11.54 -0.41
CA GLU A 54 -2.71 -11.67 -1.84
C GLU A 54 -2.61 -10.33 -2.56
N GLU A 55 -3.14 -9.26 -1.96
CA GLU A 55 -3.04 -7.91 -2.50
C GLU A 55 -1.57 -7.46 -2.58
N ILE A 56 -0.80 -7.67 -1.51
CA ILE A 56 0.64 -7.35 -1.46
C ILE A 56 1.39 -8.11 -2.57
N ILE A 57 1.14 -9.41 -2.73
CA ILE A 57 1.80 -10.23 -3.76
C ILE A 57 1.40 -9.76 -5.16
N SER A 58 0.13 -9.42 -5.38
CA SER A 58 -0.36 -8.92 -6.66
C SER A 58 0.31 -7.59 -7.03
N THR A 59 0.36 -6.63 -6.10
CA THR A 59 1.04 -5.35 -6.29
C THR A 59 2.54 -5.55 -6.52
N ALA A 60 3.20 -6.43 -5.76
CA ALA A 60 4.62 -6.74 -5.96
C ALA A 60 4.92 -7.33 -7.35
N ARG A 61 4.01 -8.14 -7.91
CA ARG A 61 4.10 -8.64 -9.29
C ARG A 61 4.01 -7.50 -10.30
N GLN A 62 3.02 -6.61 -10.14
CA GLN A 62 2.87 -5.43 -11.01
C GLN A 62 4.11 -4.52 -10.98
N LEU A 63 4.69 -4.30 -9.80
CA LEU A 63 5.94 -3.54 -9.66
C LEU A 63 7.09 -4.21 -10.42
N ASN A 64 7.23 -5.54 -10.30
CA ASN A 64 8.26 -6.27 -11.02
C ASN A 64 8.04 -6.25 -12.54
N GLU A 65 6.79 -6.41 -13.00
CA GLU A 65 6.43 -6.32 -14.41
C GLU A 65 6.82 -4.95 -14.98
N PHE A 66 6.45 -3.86 -14.31
CA PHE A 66 6.83 -2.49 -14.70
C PHE A 66 8.35 -2.30 -14.80
N VAL A 67 9.12 -2.84 -13.85
CA VAL A 67 10.58 -2.72 -13.85
C VAL A 67 11.25 -3.56 -14.94
N THR A 68 10.62 -4.66 -15.35
CA THR A 68 11.20 -5.64 -16.30
C THR A 68 10.64 -5.52 -17.71
N GLU A 69 9.66 -4.64 -17.92
CA GLU A 69 9.16 -4.24 -19.24
C GLU A 69 10.31 -3.69 -20.10
N LYS A 70 10.37 -4.08 -21.37
CA LYS A 70 11.43 -3.73 -22.32
C LYS A 70 10.90 -2.88 -23.47
#